data_AF-A0A9Q1CPK4-F1
#
_entry.id   AF-A0A9Q1CPK4-F1
#
_cell.length_a   1.000
_cell.length_b   1.000
_cell.length_c   1.000
_cell.angle_alpha   90.00
_cell.angle_beta   90.00
_cell.angle_gamma   90.00
#
_symmetry.space_group_name_H-M   'P 1'
#
loop_
_entity.id
_entity.type
_entity.pdbx_description
1 polymer ?
#
loop_
_entity_poly.entity_id
_entity_poly.type
_entity_poly.pdbx_seq_one_letter_code
_entity_poly.pdbx_strand_id
1 'polypeptide(L)'
;MEESELSFEEKSTWTVASLKDYLRIRGLKQTGNKTKLIALVYGASQLGVQPKPNEVEEDRKRSEQYRKVLKICGKTLPDPLSELNDNWKGEKEGEHCWPPVSYYAITEWLLREAPCVSQPSIRDKERASALHE
;
A
#
# COMPACT_ATOMS: atom_id res chain seq x y z
N MET A 1 15.14 -9.03 -19.86
CA MET A 1 15.22 -10.40 -20.36
C MET A 1 13.77 -10.83 -20.51
N GLU A 2 13.23 -10.78 -21.73
CA GLU A 2 11.85 -11.22 -22.00
C GLU A 2 11.81 -12.74 -21.83
N GLU A 3 11.06 -13.24 -20.84
CA GLU A 3 10.73 -14.66 -20.77
C GLU A 3 9.78 -14.95 -21.93
N SER A 4 10.30 -15.46 -23.04
CA SER A 4 9.50 -15.98 -24.16
C SER A 4 8.45 -16.96 -23.63
N GLU A 5 7.19 -16.79 -24.02
CA GLU A 5 6.07 -17.62 -23.60
C GLU A 5 6.27 -19.08 -24.04
N LEU A 6 6.87 -19.90 -23.18
CA LEU A 6 7.05 -21.32 -23.46
C LEU A 6 5.69 -22.03 -23.58
N SER A 7 5.53 -22.84 -24.62
CA SER A 7 4.33 -23.63 -24.88
C SER A 7 4.09 -24.67 -23.78
N PHE A 8 2.86 -25.17 -23.72
CA PHE A 8 2.49 -26.25 -22.81
C PHE A 8 3.32 -27.52 -23.06
N GLU A 9 3.59 -27.88 -24.32
CA GLU A 9 4.42 -29.05 -24.64
C GLU A 9 5.84 -28.90 -24.10
N GLU A 10 6.43 -27.71 -24.24
CA GLU A 10 7.78 -27.42 -23.76
C GLU A 10 7.86 -27.55 -22.23
N LYS A 11 6.85 -27.03 -21.51
CA LYS A 11 6.74 -27.17 -20.05
C LYS A 11 6.50 -28.61 -19.58
N SER A 12 5.91 -29.46 -20.42
CA SER A 12 5.68 -30.88 -20.10
C SER A 12 6.98 -31.70 -20.09
N THR A 13 7.97 -31.28 -20.88
CA THR A 13 9.31 -31.92 -20.92
C THR A 13 10.13 -31.68 -19.65
N TRP A 14 9.77 -30.67 -18.84
CA TRP A 14 10.52 -30.32 -17.64
C TRP A 14 10.49 -31.42 -16.58
N THR A 15 11.56 -31.49 -15.81
CA THR A 15 11.64 -32.36 -14.64
C THR A 15 10.75 -31.82 -13.52
N VAL A 16 10.30 -32.70 -12.61
CA VAL A 16 9.50 -32.29 -11.44
C VAL A 16 10.27 -31.29 -10.57
N ALA A 17 11.60 -31.43 -10.48
CA ALA A 17 12.44 -30.48 -9.75
C ALA A 17 12.39 -29.09 -10.39
N SER A 18 12.55 -28.99 -11.71
CA SER A 18 12.47 -27.72 -12.44
C SER A 18 11.10 -27.05 -12.32
N LEU A 19 10.01 -27.84 -12.39
CA LEU A 19 8.65 -27.33 -12.19
C LEU A 19 8.47 -26.76 -10.79
N LYS A 20 8.97 -27.46 -9.76
CA LYS A 20 8.89 -26.99 -8.37
C LYS A 20 9.75 -25.74 -8.15
N ASP A 21 10.94 -25.68 -8.75
CA ASP A 21 11.82 -24.51 -8.65
C ASP A 21 11.19 -23.27 -9.29
N TYR A 22 10.59 -23.41 -10.48
CA TYR A 22 9.85 -22.33 -11.14
C TYR A 22 8.71 -21.77 -10.27
N LEU A 23 7.96 -22.66 -9.63
CA LEU A 23 6.88 -22.29 -8.71
C LEU A 23 7.42 -21.72 -7.39
N ARG A 24 8.56 -22.21 -6.90
CA ARG A 24 9.21 -21.77 -5.65
C ARG A 24 9.61 -20.31 -5.72
N ILE A 25 10.33 -19.92 -6.77
CA ILE A 25 10.79 -18.53 -6.93
C ILE A 25 9.62 -17.55 -7.07
N ARG A 26 8.47 -18.02 -7.57
CA ARG A 26 7.21 -17.26 -7.66
C ARG A 26 6.32 -17.39 -6.42
N GLY A 27 6.77 -18.16 -5.41
CA GLY A 27 6.05 -18.38 -4.15
C GLY A 27 4.70 -19.12 -4.29
N LEU A 28 4.57 -19.94 -5.33
CA LEU A 28 3.38 -20.74 -5.59
C LEU A 28 3.48 -22.13 -4.93
N LYS A 29 2.33 -22.79 -4.77
CA LYS A 29 2.25 -24.14 -4.18
C LYS A 29 2.97 -25.17 -5.07
N GLN A 30 3.79 -26.02 -4.44
CA GLN A 30 4.59 -27.07 -5.10
C GLN A 30 4.05 -28.49 -4.85
N THR A 31 2.86 -28.61 -4.29
CA THR A 31 2.23 -29.89 -3.93
C THR A 31 1.32 -30.41 -5.03
N GLY A 32 1.53 -31.67 -5.42
CA GLY A 32 0.72 -32.36 -6.42
C GLY A 32 1.52 -33.34 -7.27
N ASN A 33 0.79 -34.01 -8.17
CA ASN A 33 1.35 -34.83 -9.24
C ASN A 33 1.94 -33.95 -10.37
N LYS A 34 2.75 -34.55 -11.26
CA LYS A 34 3.44 -33.83 -12.34
C LYS A 34 2.47 -33.00 -13.20
N THR A 35 1.33 -33.56 -13.56
CA THR A 35 0.30 -32.88 -14.37
C THR A 35 -0.20 -31.59 -13.72
N LYS A 36 -0.46 -31.62 -12.40
CA LYS A 36 -0.88 -30.43 -11.64
C LYS A 36 0.21 -29.37 -11.58
N LEU A 37 1.47 -29.78 -11.43
CA LEU A 37 2.61 -28.85 -11.46
C LEU A 37 2.76 -28.19 -12.83
N ILE A 38 2.62 -28.94 -13.93
CA ILE A 38 2.65 -28.39 -15.29
C ILE A 38 1.51 -27.37 -15.48
N ALA A 39 0.29 -27.71 -15.08
CA ALA A 39 -0.86 -26.80 -15.18
C ALA A 39 -0.64 -25.51 -14.38
N LEU A 40 -0.06 -25.60 -13.18
CA LEU A 40 0.29 -24.43 -12.36
C LEU A 40 1.36 -23.57 -13.02
N VAL A 41 2.42 -24.18 -13.57
CA VAL A 41 3.49 -23.45 -14.28
C VAL A 41 2.95 -22.78 -15.54
N TYR A 42 2.08 -23.46 -16.28
CA TYR A 42 1.44 -22.90 -17.46
C TYR A 42 0.55 -21.71 -17.10
N GLY A 43 -0.33 -21.86 -16.10
CA GLY A 43 -1.17 -20.77 -15.62
C GLY A 43 -0.37 -19.58 -15.08
N ALA A 44 0.69 -19.84 -14.31
CA ALA A 44 1.57 -18.80 -13.80
C ALA A 44 2.26 -18.02 -14.92
N SER A 45 2.68 -18.70 -15.99
CA SER A 45 3.29 -18.06 -17.16
C SER A 45 2.28 -17.25 -17.98
N GLN A 46 1.08 -17.76 -18.21
CA GLN A 46 0.01 -17.06 -18.93
C GLN A 46 -0.49 -15.81 -18.18
N LEU A 47 -0.50 -15.87 -16.84
CA LEU A 47 -0.88 -14.74 -16.00
C LEU A 47 0.29 -13.78 -15.71
N GLY A 48 1.48 -14.04 -16.25
CA GLY A 48 2.66 -13.19 -16.02
C GLY A 48 3.07 -13.09 -14.55
N VAL A 49 2.92 -14.18 -13.78
CA VAL A 49 3.28 -14.19 -12.36
C VAL A 49 4.79 -14.02 -12.22
N GLN A 50 5.19 -12.87 -11.72
CA GLN A 50 6.60 -12.53 -11.55
C GLN A 50 7.21 -13.29 -10.36
N PRO A 51 8.52 -13.60 -10.42
CA PRO A 51 9.26 -14.07 -9.25
C PRO A 51 9.05 -13.14 -8.05
N LYS A 52 9.01 -13.71 -6.85
CA LYS A 52 9.04 -12.92 -5.63
C LYS A 52 10.33 -12.12 -5.60
N PRO A 53 10.27 -10.81 -5.31
CA PRO A 53 11.48 -10.02 -5.16
C PRO A 53 12.34 -10.62 -4.03
N ASN A 54 13.66 -10.54 -4.19
CA ASN A 54 14.56 -10.90 -3.10
C ASN A 54 14.34 -9.93 -1.92
N GLU A 55 14.62 -10.34 -0.69
CA GLU A 55 14.49 -9.50 0.51
C GLU A 55 15.26 -8.17 0.34
N VAL A 56 16.46 -8.24 -0.25
CA VAL A 56 17.28 -7.06 -0.59
C VAL A 56 16.55 -6.11 -1.56
N GLU A 57 15.82 -6.64 -2.53
CA GLU A 57 15.06 -5.83 -3.49
C GLU A 57 13.81 -5.23 -2.86
N GLU A 58 13.14 -5.96 -1.97
CA GLU A 58 12.02 -5.45 -1.20
C GLU A 58 12.45 -4.31 -0.28
N ASP A 59 13.56 -4.46 0.44
CA ASP A 59 14.10 -3.43 1.31
C ASP A 59 14.57 -2.21 0.54
N ARG A 60 15.20 -2.39 -0.63
CA ARG A 60 15.51 -1.28 -1.53
C ARG A 60 14.24 -0.54 -1.95
N LYS A 61 13.21 -1.27 -2.37
CA LYS A 61 11.93 -0.68 -2.79
C LYS A 61 11.25 0.07 -1.64
N ARG A 62 11.25 -0.50 -0.43
CA ARG A 62 10.73 0.13 0.78
C ARG A 62 11.49 1.42 1.09
N SER A 63 12.81 1.39 1.04
CA SER A 63 13.67 2.57 1.28
C SER A 63 13.42 3.67 0.25
N GLU A 64 13.24 3.30 -1.02
CA GLU A 64 12.91 4.25 -2.09
C GLU A 64 11.52 4.87 -1.91
N GLN A 65 10.53 4.08 -1.50
CA GLN A 65 9.19 4.56 -1.19
C GLN A 65 9.21 5.51 -0.01
N TYR A 66 9.92 5.16 1.07
CA TYR A 66 10.08 6.02 2.24
C TYR A 66 10.69 7.37 1.87
N ARG A 67 11.77 7.37 1.07
CA ARG A 67 12.42 8.60 0.58
C ARG A 67 11.50 9.49 -0.25
N LYS A 68 10.46 8.93 -0.90
CA LYS A 68 9.46 9.72 -1.63
C LYS A 68 8.48 10.42 -0.68
N VAL A 69 8.09 9.76 0.42
CA VAL A 69 7.19 10.33 1.43
C VAL A 69 7.82 11.53 2.11
N LEU A 70 9.15 11.53 2.31
CA LEU A 70 9.88 12.67 2.85
C LEU A 70 9.88 13.91 1.93
N LYS A 71 9.40 13.82 0.69
CA LYS A 71 9.32 14.98 -0.22
C LYS A 71 7.92 15.60 -0.20
N ILE A 72 7.80 16.78 0.42
CA ILE A 72 6.54 17.54 0.48
C ILE A 72 6.75 18.91 -0.14
N CYS A 73 5.88 19.30 -1.09
CA CYS A 73 5.90 20.61 -1.76
C CYS A 73 7.27 21.00 -2.35
N GLY A 74 7.97 20.03 -2.97
CA GLY A 74 9.28 20.24 -3.60
C GLY A 74 10.46 20.37 -2.61
N LYS A 75 10.21 20.26 -1.30
CA LYS A 75 11.24 20.23 -0.26
C LYS A 75 11.37 18.82 0.31
N THR A 76 12.60 18.41 0.60
CA THR A 76 12.87 17.16 1.32
C THR A 76 12.88 17.47 2.81
N LEU A 77 11.99 16.82 3.56
CA LEU A 77 11.98 16.86 5.03
C LEU A 77 13.14 16.02 5.56
N PRO A 78 13.74 16.41 6.71
CA PRO A 78 14.71 15.58 7.39
C PRO A 78 14.06 14.26 7.82
N ASP A 79 14.81 13.17 7.73
CA ASP A 79 14.32 11.86 8.14
C ASP A 79 14.12 11.83 9.66
N PRO A 80 12.88 11.68 10.15
CA PRO A 80 12.60 11.73 11.57
C PRO A 80 13.21 10.58 12.39
N LEU A 81 13.61 9.49 11.74
CA LEU A 81 14.17 8.31 12.41
C LEU A 81 15.70 8.30 12.44
N SER A 82 16.35 9.07 11.57
CA SER A 82 17.81 9.05 11.43
C SER A 82 18.49 10.41 11.56
N GLU A 83 17.82 11.49 11.15
CA GLU A 83 18.39 12.85 11.09
C GLU A 83 17.87 13.76 12.21
N LEU A 84 16.72 13.44 12.79
CA LEU A 84 16.28 14.07 14.03
C LEU A 84 17.02 13.40 15.19
N ASN A 85 18.10 14.05 15.64
CA ASN A 85 18.55 13.93 17.03
C ASN A 85 17.34 14.18 17.94
N ASP A 86 17.34 13.68 19.18
CA ASP A 86 16.27 13.69 20.20
C ASP A 86 15.75 15.09 20.64
N ASN A 87 15.72 16.05 19.73
CA ASN A 87 15.22 17.42 19.81
C ASN A 87 13.71 17.50 19.57
N TRP A 88 12.98 16.38 19.71
CA TRP A 88 11.53 16.42 19.81
C TRP A 88 11.19 17.24 21.05
N LYS A 89 10.69 18.45 20.84
CA LYS A 89 10.20 19.28 21.95
C LYS A 89 9.03 18.55 22.58
N GLY A 90 9.07 18.40 23.90
CA GLY A 90 7.92 17.90 24.65
C GLY A 90 6.72 18.83 24.45
N GLU A 91 5.50 18.32 24.67
CA GLU A 91 4.26 19.07 24.42
C GLU A 91 4.28 20.49 25.00
N LYS A 92 4.71 20.63 26.26
CA LYS A 92 4.80 21.93 26.96
C LYS A 92 5.81 22.92 26.33
N GLU A 93 6.87 22.41 25.73
CA GLU A 93 7.91 23.22 25.08
C GLU A 93 7.60 23.49 23.60
N GLY A 94 6.76 22.64 23.00
CA GLY A 94 6.33 22.70 21.62
C GLY A 94 5.06 23.52 21.40
N GLU A 95 4.23 23.72 22.42
CA GLU A 95 2.94 24.42 22.35
C GLU A 95 3.05 25.80 21.67
N HIS A 96 4.11 26.55 21.97
CA HIS A 96 4.34 27.88 21.40
C HIS A 96 4.78 27.85 19.93
N CYS A 97 5.21 26.69 19.43
CA CYS A 97 5.56 26.46 18.03
C CYS A 97 4.35 25.97 17.21
N TRP A 98 3.22 25.70 17.86
CA TRP A 98 2.01 25.32 17.14
C TRP A 98 1.52 26.51 16.31
N PRO A 99 1.03 26.28 15.08
CA PRO A 99 0.39 27.34 14.35
C PRO A 99 -0.75 27.91 15.20
N PRO A 100 -0.95 29.24 15.23
CA PRO A 100 -2.06 29.85 15.95
C PRO A 100 -3.36 29.44 15.26
N VAL A 101 -3.92 28.32 15.70
CA VAL A 101 -5.15 27.77 15.14
C VAL A 101 -6.32 28.44 15.83
N SER A 102 -6.94 29.40 15.15
CA SER A 102 -8.24 29.92 15.57
C SER A 102 -9.29 28.84 15.34
N TYR A 103 -10.12 28.57 16.36
CA TYR A 103 -11.28 27.69 16.20
C TYR A 103 -12.13 28.09 14.98
N TYR A 104 -12.25 29.39 14.71
CA TYR A 104 -12.94 29.91 13.53
C TYR A 104 -12.31 29.43 12.21
N ALA A 105 -10.98 29.47 12.09
CA ALA A 105 -10.27 29.04 10.89
C ALA A 105 -10.39 27.52 10.68
N ILE A 106 -10.39 26.75 11.77
CA ILE A 106 -10.66 25.31 11.73
C ILE A 106 -12.09 25.05 11.25
N THR A 107 -13.08 25.75 11.80
CA THR A 107 -14.49 25.58 11.40
C THR A 107 -14.73 25.97 9.95
N GLU A 108 -14.15 27.08 9.48
CA GLU A 108 -14.23 27.49 8.07
C GLU A 108 -13.65 26.44 7.13
N TRP A 109 -12.46 25.91 7.43
CA TRP A 109 -11.85 24.86 6.63
C TRP A 109 -12.69 23.58 6.63
N LEU A 110 -13.20 23.15 7.79
CA LEU A 110 -14.07 21.98 7.90
C LEU A 110 -15.38 22.14 7.12
N LEU A 111 -16.00 23.32 7.16
CA LEU A 111 -17.24 23.61 6.41
C LEU A 111 -17.00 23.64 4.89
N ARG A 112 -15.81 24.05 4.45
CA ARG A 112 -15.49 24.24 3.04
C ARG A 112 -14.91 22.99 2.37
N GLU A 113 -14.00 22.29 3.05
CA GLU A 113 -13.13 21.29 2.44
C GLU A 113 -13.30 19.88 3.02
N ALA A 114 -14.01 19.70 4.15
CA ALA A 114 -14.16 18.36 4.74
C ALA A 114 -15.31 17.58 4.08
N PRO A 115 -15.03 16.46 3.38
CA PRO A 115 -16.05 15.68 2.68
C PRO A 115 -17.03 14.91 3.58
N CYS A 116 -16.85 14.94 4.92
CA CYS A 116 -17.61 14.12 5.87
C CYS A 116 -18.59 14.89 6.77
N VAL A 117 -18.71 16.22 6.63
CA VAL A 117 -19.68 17.02 7.38
C VAL A 117 -20.92 17.26 6.52
N SER A 118 -21.55 16.20 6.03
CA SER A 118 -22.96 16.26 5.69
C SER A 118 -23.74 16.32 7.00
N GLN A 119 -23.87 17.51 7.60
CA GLN A 119 -24.82 17.67 8.69
C GLN A 119 -26.22 17.34 8.14
N PRO A 120 -27.02 16.50 8.83
CA PRO A 120 -28.42 16.39 8.49
C PRO A 120 -29.04 17.78 8.65
N SER A 121 -29.79 18.19 7.63
CA SER A 121 -30.47 19.47 7.61
C SER A 121 -31.40 19.54 8.81
N ILE A 122 -31.59 20.73 9.41
CA ILE A 122 -32.57 20.92 10.50
C ILE A 122 -33.98 20.44 10.07
N ARG A 123 -34.26 20.43 8.76
CA ARG A 123 -35.49 19.87 8.16
C ARG A 123 -35.66 18.37 8.39
N ASP A 124 -34.58 17.63 8.60
CA ASP A 124 -34.62 16.18 8.84
C ASP A 124 -35.04 15.85 10.29
N LYS A 125 -34.85 16.80 11.23
CA LYS A 125 -35.29 16.64 12.63
C LYS A 125 -36.79 16.89 12.79
N GLU A 126 -37.37 17.81 12.03
CA GLU A 126 -38.81 18.11 12.10
C GLU A 126 -39.68 16.97 11.53
N ARG A 127 -39.19 16.24 10.52
CA ARG A 127 -39.89 15.06 9.99
C ARG A 127 -39.88 13.85 10.94
N ALA A 128 -38.86 13.71 11.78
CA ALA A 128 -38.77 12.60 12.73
C ALA A 128 -39.71 12.77 13.94
N SER A 129 -39.99 14.02 14.35
CA SER A 129 -40.96 14.30 15.42
C SER A 129 -42.42 14.28 14.94
N ALA A 130 -42.70 14.53 13.66
CA ALA A 130 -44.05 14.52 13.11
C ALA A 130 -44.62 13.12 12.79
N LEU A 131 -43.86 12.05 13.02
CA LEU A 131 -44.30 10.66 12.83
C LEU A 131 -44.71 9.96 14.14
N HIS A 132 -44.69 10.70 15.26
CA HIS A 132 -45.02 10.18 16.59
C HIS A 132 -46.16 10.93 17.31
N GLU A 133 -47.01 11.65 16.57
CA GLU A 133 -48.33 12.09 17.04
C GLU A 133 -49.44 11.46 16.19
#